data_AF-A0A392V3D6-F1
#
_entry.id   AF-A0A392V3D6-F1
#
_cell.length_a   1.000
_cell.length_b   1.000
_cell.length_c   1.000
_cell.angle_alpha   90.00
_cell.angle_beta   90.00
_cell.angle_gamma   90.00
#
_symmetry.space_group_name_H-M   'P 1'
#
loop_
_entity.id
_entity.type
_entity.pdbx_description
1 polymer ?
#
loop_
_entity_poly.entity_id
_entity_poly.type
_entity_poly.pdbx_seq_one_letter_code
_entity_poly.pdbx_strand_id
1 'polypeptide(L)' 'MGKVKISSKMELLLANKSMINAHGIVEDALVKVKDLTFPVDFVIID' A
#
# COMPACT_ATOMS: atom_id res chain seq x y z
N MET A 1 -8.50 -15.82 -9.82
CA MET A 1 -7.85 -14.50 -9.62
C MET A 1 -8.13 -14.02 -8.21
N GLY A 2 -7.09 -13.72 -7.43
CA GLY A 2 -7.25 -13.10 -6.10
C GLY A 2 -7.89 -11.72 -6.24
N LYS A 3 -8.85 -11.40 -5.36
CA LYS A 3 -9.48 -10.09 -5.31
C LYS A 3 -8.55 -9.16 -4.51
N VAL A 4 -8.09 -8.07 -5.14
CA VAL A 4 -7.40 -7.00 -4.42
C VAL A 4 -8.42 -6.35 -3.48
N LYS A 5 -8.12 -6.37 -2.18
CA LYS A 5 -8.94 -5.70 -1.17
C LYS A 5 -8.40 -4.29 -0.98
N ILE A 6 -9.25 -3.31 -1.27
CA ILE A 6 -8.94 -1.90 -1.03
C ILE A 6 -9.61 -1.52 0.29
N SER A 7 -8.81 -1.36 1.34
CA SER A 7 -9.28 -0.92 2.66
C SER A 7 -9.15 0.60 2.83
N SER A 8 -9.89 1.11 3.81
CA SER A 8 -10.32 2.50 4.08
C SER A 8 -9.35 3.65 3.78
N LYS A 9 -9.92 4.85 3.55
CA LYS A 9 -9.20 6.13 3.65
C LYS A 9 -8.45 6.19 4.99
N MET A 10 -7.17 6.51 4.94
CA MET A 10 -6.26 6.57 6.10
C MET A 10 -5.50 7.89 6.09
N GLU A 11 -5.29 8.49 7.26
CA GLU A 11 -4.36 9.60 7.43
C GLU A 11 -2.96 9.07 7.78
N LEU A 12 -1.95 9.53 7.05
CA LEU A 12 -0.55 9.18 7.25
C LEU A 12 0.25 10.39 7.71
N LEU A 13 1.01 10.22 8.80
CA LEU A 13 2.08 11.14 9.18
C LEU A 13 3.39 10.65 8.55
N LEU A 14 3.92 11.40 7.58
CA LEU A 14 5.15 11.05 6.89
C LEU A 14 6.40 11.45 7.70
N ALA A 15 7.56 10.91 7.32
CA ALA A 15 8.85 11.21 7.98
C ALA A 15 9.25 12.71 7.91
N ASN A 16 8.77 13.43 6.88
CA ASN A 16 8.90 14.88 6.76
C ASN A 16 7.89 15.67 7.62
N LYS A 17 7.10 14.98 8.46
CA LYS A 17 6.04 15.51 9.32
C LYS A 17 4.82 16.09 8.58
N SER A 18 4.68 15.86 7.27
CA SER A 18 3.44 16.21 6.57
C SER A 18 2.35 15.17 6.82
N MET A 19 1.11 15.61 6.93
CA MET A 19 -0.08 14.77 6.97
C MET A 19 -0.66 14.61 5.57
N ILE A 20 -0.91 13.37 5.14
CA ILE A 20 -1.56 13.08 3.85
C ILE A 20 -2.74 12.12 4.03
N ASN A 21 -3.75 12.28 3.18
CA ASN A 21 -4.88 11.37 3.10
C ASN A 21 -4.61 10.34 2.01
N ALA A 22 -4.42 9.08 2.39
CA ALA A 22 -4.27 7.98 1.45
C ALA A 22 -5.61 7.69 0.75
N HIS A 23 -5.54 7.37 -0.54
CA HIS A 23 -6.69 6.92 -1.32
C HIS A 23 -7.18 5.54 -0.88
N GLY A 24 -6.26 4.69 -0.41
CA GLY A 24 -6.55 3.38 0.14
C GLY A 24 -5.29 2.54 0.26
N ILE A 25 -5.45 1.29 0.70
CA ILE A 25 -4.37 0.32 0.83
C ILE A 25 -4.64 -0.86 -0.11
N VAL A 26 -3.65 -1.27 -0.88
CA VAL A 26 -3.63 -2.53 -1.63
C VAL A 26 -3.01 -3.58 -0.72
N GLU A 27 -3.83 -4.48 -0.20
CA GLU A 27 -3.41 -5.58 0.68
C GLU A 27 -3.00 -6.82 -0.13
N ASP A 28 -2.08 -7.62 0.42
CA ASP A 28 -1.71 -8.96 -0.07
C ASP A 28 -1.15 -9.00 -1.51
N ALA A 29 -0.41 -7.97 -1.93
CA ALA A 29 0.20 -7.94 -3.25
C ALA A 29 1.52 -8.74 -3.28
N LEU A 30 1.68 -9.64 -4.25
CA LEU A 30 2.94 -10.33 -4.49
C LEU A 30 3.83 -9.49 -5.42
N VAL A 31 5.00 -9.09 -4.91
CA VAL A 31 5.98 -8.30 -5.64
C VAL A 31 7.21 -9.15 -5.94
N LYS A 32 7.57 -9.21 -7.23
CA LYS A 32 8.80 -9.88 -7.67
C LYS A 32 9.98 -8.89 -7.67
N VAL A 33 11.03 -9.22 -6.92
CA VAL A 33 12.30 -8.49 -6.91
C VAL A 33 13.41 -9.45 -7.30
N LYS A 34 13.95 -9.28 -8.52
CA LYS A 34 14.83 -10.27 -9.17
C LYS A 34 14.16 -11.66 -9.17
N ASP A 35 14.74 -12.63 -8.47
CA ASP A 35 14.25 -14.01 -8.42
C ASP A 35 13.41 -14.32 -7.18
N LEU A 36 13.18 -13.33 -6.31
CA LEU A 36 12.43 -13.48 -5.07
C LEU A 36 11.04 -12.86 -5.19
N THR A 37 10.06 -13.44 -4.49
CA THR A 37 8.68 -12.94 -4.41
C THR A 37 8.33 -12.66 -2.95
N PHE A 38 7.79 -11.48 -2.68
CA PHE A 38 7.42 -11.04 -1.33
C PHE A 38 5.95 -10.63 -1.29
N PRO A 39 5.21 -10.99 -0.23
CA PRO A 39 3.93 -10.35 0.08
C PRO A 39 4.20 -8.94 0.61
N VAL A 40 3.51 -7.95 0.07
CA VAL A 40 3.66 -6.53 0.41
C VAL A 40 2.30 -5.84 0.38
N ASP A 41 2.09 -4.93 1.31
CA ASP A 41 0.96 -3.99 1.28
C ASP A 41 1.42 -2.63 0.76
N PHE A 42 0.61 -2.00 -0.09
CA PHE A 42 0.91 -0.68 -0.65
C PHE A 42 -0.12 0.34 -0.19
N VAL A 43 0.34 1.47 0.35
CA VAL A 43 -0.52 2.62 0.58
C VAL A 43 -0.51 3.50 -0.66
N ILE A 44 -1.69 3.76 -1.22
CA ILE A 44 -1.86 4.58 -2.41
C ILE A 44 -2.07 6.03 -2.00
N ILE A 45 -1.18 6.90 -2.48
CA ILE A 45 -1.14 8.35 -2.25
C ILE A 45 -1.06 9.04 -3.62
N ASP A 46 -1.43 10.33 -3.68
CA ASP A 46 -1.30 11.16 -4.90
C ASP A 46 0.17 11.53 -5.18
#